data_AF-A0A4W4HJ05-F1
#
_entry.id   AF-A0A4W4HJ05-F1
#
_cell.length_a   1.000
_cell.length_b   1.000
_cell.length_c   1.000
_cell.angle_alpha   90.00
_cell.angle_beta   90.00
_cell.angle_gamma   90.00
#
_symmetry.space_group_name_H-M   'P 1'
#
loop_
_entity.id
_entity.type
_entity.pdbx_description
1 polymer ?
#
loop_
_entity_poly.entity_id
_entity_poly.type
_entity_poly.pdbx_seq_one_letter_code
_entity_poly.pdbx_strand_id
1 'polypeptide(L)'
;IYFIKLFSLWCVTYRVPEIRVICMKEMGVWLRENPTSFLNDGHLKYMGWMLNDKQASVRLQCVLALQKLYAERSFISRLELFTSRFKERMLNMVMDKDPDVAVEAVKLLLVIKQ
;
A
#
# COMPACT_ATOMS: atom_id res chain seq x y z
N ILE A 1 2.34 2.18 19.19
CA ILE A 1 1.56 0.93 19.00
C ILE A 1 0.05 1.17 19.09
N TYR A 2 -0.48 1.82 20.14
CA TYR A 2 -1.92 2.15 20.26
C TYR A 2 -2.46 2.99 19.10
N PHE A 3 -1.67 3.96 18.62
CA PHE A 3 -2.03 4.80 17.48
C PHE A 3 -2.30 3.99 16.20
N ILE A 4 -1.56 2.89 15.99
CA ILE A 4 -1.62 2.07 14.77
C ILE A 4 -2.82 1.13 14.78
N LYS A 5 -3.21 0.61 15.96
CA LYS A 5 -4.45 -0.16 16.13
C LYS A 5 -5.69 0.71 15.93
N LEU A 6 -5.67 1.95 16.41
CA LEU A 6 -6.74 2.92 16.13
C LEU A 6 -6.78 3.32 14.65
N PHE A 7 -5.61 3.58 14.04
CA PHE A 7 -5.52 3.92 12.62
C PHE A 7 -5.98 2.79 11.71
N SER A 8 -5.60 1.54 11.99
CA SER A 8 -5.99 0.39 11.15
C SER A 8 -7.49 0.08 11.18
N LEU A 9 -8.16 0.35 12.31
CA LEU A 9 -9.63 0.32 12.38
C LEU A 9 -10.25 1.54 11.67
N TRP A 10 -9.62 2.72 11.74
CA TRP A 10 -10.07 3.95 11.07
C TRP A 10 -9.87 3.96 9.55
N CYS A 11 -8.80 3.39 9.01
CA CYS A 11 -8.47 3.40 7.58
C CYS A 11 -9.60 2.84 6.70
N VAL A 12 -10.33 1.84 7.22
CA VAL A 12 -11.39 1.13 6.47
C VAL A 12 -12.78 1.71 6.77
N THR A 13 -12.96 2.37 7.92
CA THR A 13 -14.27 2.86 8.38
C THR A 13 -14.47 4.36 8.14
N TYR A 14 -13.41 5.14 7.95
CA TYR A 14 -13.52 6.59 7.73
C TYR A 14 -13.98 6.93 6.31
N ARG A 15 -15.10 7.64 6.24
CA ARG A 15 -15.71 8.07 4.97
C ARG A 15 -14.93 9.18 4.26
N VAL A 16 -14.05 9.91 4.97
CA VAL A 16 -13.28 11.06 4.46
C VAL A 16 -12.01 10.61 3.73
N PRO A 17 -11.89 10.82 2.41
CA PRO A 17 -10.75 10.34 1.61
C PRO A 17 -9.39 10.89 2.03
N GLU A 18 -9.32 12.18 2.38
CA GLU A 18 -8.09 12.90 2.72
C GLU A 18 -7.44 12.29 3.97
N ILE A 19 -8.26 11.89 4.94
CA ILE A 19 -7.79 11.18 6.14
C ILE A 19 -7.22 9.83 5.74
N ARG A 20 -7.88 9.07 4.86
CA ARG A 20 -7.37 7.77 4.39
C ARG A 20 -6.04 7.90 3.64
N VAL A 21 -5.86 8.97 2.86
CA VAL A 21 -4.57 9.29 2.21
C VAL A 21 -3.48 9.49 3.26
N ILE A 22 -3.71 10.36 4.25
CA ILE A 22 -2.76 10.59 5.36
C ILE A 22 -2.44 9.26 6.05
N CYS A 23 -3.47 8.45 6.29
CA CYS A 23 -3.27 7.16 6.95
C CYS A 23 -2.38 6.20 6.16
N MET A 24 -2.58 6.10 4.85
CA MET A 24 -1.78 5.24 3.99
C MET A 24 -0.35 5.75 3.83
N LYS A 25 -0.16 7.07 3.84
CA LYS A 25 1.17 7.68 3.85
C LYS A 25 1.95 7.27 5.10
N GLU A 26 1.38 7.48 6.29
CA GLU A 26 2.04 7.16 7.56
C GLU A 26 2.23 5.65 7.76
N MET A 27 1.28 4.83 7.30
CA MET A 27 1.44 3.37 7.32
C MET A 27 2.66 2.93 6.49
N GLY A 28 2.84 3.49 5.29
CA GLY A 28 4.03 3.22 4.47
C GLY A 28 5.33 3.61 5.17
N VAL A 29 5.34 4.72 5.90
CA VAL A 29 6.49 5.14 6.72
C VAL A 29 6.76 4.13 7.83
N TRP A 30 5.77 3.73 8.61
CA TRP A 30 5.99 2.77 9.71
C TRP A 30 6.43 1.39 9.24
N LEU A 31 5.89 0.91 8.11
CA LEU A 31 6.30 -0.35 7.50
C LEU A 31 7.79 -0.34 7.12
N ARG A 32 8.31 0.81 6.65
CA ARG A 32 9.70 0.97 6.24
C ARG A 32 10.64 1.23 7.41
N GLU A 33 10.31 2.17 8.29
CA GLU A 33 11.21 2.61 9.38
C GLU A 33 11.26 1.63 10.55
N ASN A 34 10.21 0.82 10.74
CA ASN A 34 10.10 -0.10 11.88
C ASN A 34 9.65 -1.51 11.42
N PRO A 35 10.41 -2.13 10.50
CA PRO A 35 9.94 -3.30 9.79
C PRO A 35 9.76 -4.49 10.74
N THR A 36 10.58 -4.67 11.76
CA THR A 36 10.45 -5.79 12.73
C THR A 36 9.09 -5.82 13.43
N SER A 37 8.52 -4.65 13.74
CA SER A 37 7.22 -4.53 14.39
C SER A 37 6.05 -4.48 13.42
N PHE A 38 6.22 -3.82 12.26
CA PHE A 38 5.08 -3.49 11.40
C PHE A 38 5.00 -4.25 10.09
N LEU A 39 6.12 -4.65 9.47
CA LEU A 39 6.13 -5.26 8.14
C LEU A 39 5.70 -6.74 8.17
N ASN A 40 4.47 -6.99 8.58
CA ASN A 40 3.86 -8.31 8.66
C ASN A 40 2.49 -8.28 7.99
N ASP A 41 1.96 -9.47 7.70
CA ASP A 41 0.69 -9.64 6.99
C ASP A 41 -0.49 -8.94 7.68
N GLY A 42 -0.44 -8.87 9.01
CA GLY A 42 -1.46 -8.22 9.84
C GLY A 42 -1.62 -6.73 9.51
N HIS A 43 -0.53 -6.04 9.15
CA HIS A 43 -0.57 -4.64 8.72
C HIS A 43 -0.60 -4.48 7.20
N LEU A 44 0.14 -5.30 6.45
CA LEU A 44 0.19 -5.23 4.99
C LEU A 44 -1.19 -5.43 4.34
N LYS A 45 -2.08 -6.22 4.96
CA LYS A 45 -3.46 -6.38 4.46
C LYS A 45 -4.19 -5.05 4.25
N TYR A 46 -3.92 -4.04 5.07
CA TYR A 46 -4.56 -2.72 4.94
C TYR A 46 -4.09 -2.02 3.67
N MET A 47 -2.79 -2.07 3.34
CA MET A 47 -2.27 -1.56 2.07
C MET A 47 -2.99 -2.21 0.88
N GLY A 48 -3.16 -3.53 0.92
CA GLY A 48 -3.82 -4.28 -0.15
C GLY A 48 -5.31 -3.98 -0.29
N TRP A 49 -6.02 -3.78 0.83
CA TRP A 49 -7.42 -3.35 0.80
C TRP A 49 -7.57 -1.96 0.20
N MET A 50 -6.69 -1.03 0.56
CA MET A 50 -6.77 0.35 0.08
C MET A 50 -6.39 0.52 -1.41
N LEU A 51 -5.74 -0.47 -2.04
CA LEU A 51 -5.63 -0.56 -3.51
C LEU A 51 -7.00 -0.64 -4.21
N ASN A 52 -8.06 -1.02 -3.49
CA ASN A 52 -9.44 -1.10 -3.99
C ASN A 52 -10.31 0.09 -3.57
N ASP A 53 -9.71 1.15 -2.99
CA ASP A 53 -10.48 2.33 -2.60
C ASP A 53 -11.17 2.97 -3.79
N LYS A 54 -12.37 3.51 -3.58
CA LYS A 54 -13.13 4.23 -4.61
C LYS A 54 -12.41 5.49 -5.06
N GLN A 55 -11.65 6.12 -4.17
CA GLN A 55 -10.98 7.39 -4.40
C GLN A 55 -9.57 7.18 -4.93
N ALA A 56 -9.27 7.83 -6.06
CA ALA A 56 -8.00 7.70 -6.77
C ALA A 56 -6.80 8.11 -5.90
N SER A 57 -6.93 9.22 -5.16
CA SER A 57 -5.88 9.73 -4.27
C SER A 57 -5.43 8.70 -3.23
N VAL A 58 -6.35 7.88 -2.71
CA VAL A 58 -6.04 6.82 -1.74
C VAL A 58 -5.29 5.68 -2.42
N ARG A 59 -5.77 5.23 -3.60
CA ARG A 59 -5.09 4.20 -4.40
C ARG A 59 -3.68 4.63 -4.78
N LEU A 60 -3.53 5.87 -5.25
CA LEU A 60 -2.25 6.48 -5.60
C LEU A 60 -1.27 6.44 -4.42
N GLN A 61 -1.72 6.88 -3.25
CA GLN A 61 -0.88 6.90 -2.05
C GLN A 61 -0.45 5.49 -1.62
N CYS A 62 -1.30 4.48 -1.79
CA CYS A 62 -0.93 3.09 -1.54
C CYS A 62 0.13 2.58 -2.50
N VAL A 63 -0.01 2.86 -3.80
CA VAL A 63 0.96 2.47 -4.82
C VAL A 63 2.32 3.10 -4.54
N LEU A 64 2.36 4.41 -4.25
CA LEU A 64 3.60 5.12 -3.92
C LEU A 64 4.28 4.58 -2.65
N ALA A 65 3.50 4.20 -1.64
CA ALA A 65 4.04 3.58 -0.44
C ALA A 65 4.60 2.17 -0.72
N LEU A 66 3.90 1.36 -1.51
CA LEU A 66 4.38 0.04 -1.92
C LEU A 66 5.68 0.15 -2.74
N GLN A 67 5.80 1.12 -3.65
CA GLN A 67 7.04 1.32 -4.42
C GLN A 67 8.26 1.48 -3.49
N LYS A 68 8.11 2.26 -2.42
CA LYS A 68 9.18 2.47 -1.43
C LYS A 68 9.52 1.20 -0.64
N LEU A 69 8.53 0.34 -0.38
CA LEU A 69 8.75 -0.94 0.30
C LEU A 69 9.44 -1.96 -0.61
N TYR A 70 9.04 -2.06 -1.88
CA TYR A 70 9.66 -2.97 -2.84
C TYR A 70 11.03 -2.50 -3.32
N ALA A 71 11.34 -1.21 -3.22
CA ALA A 71 12.69 -0.71 -3.49
C ALA A 71 13.74 -1.25 -2.48
N GLU A 72 13.31 -1.66 -1.28
CA GLU A 72 14.19 -2.20 -0.25
C GLU A 72 14.34 -3.72 -0.40
N ARG A 73 15.47 -4.17 -0.96
CA ARG A 73 15.73 -5.61 -1.23
C ARG A 73 15.61 -6.50 0.01
N SER A 74 15.93 -5.97 1.19
CA SER A 74 15.83 -6.70 2.47
C SER A 74 14.39 -7.02 2.88
N PHE A 75 13.39 -6.37 2.26
CA PHE A 75 11.96 -6.54 2.58
C PHE A 75 11.26 -7.55 1.70
N ILE A 76 11.85 -7.96 0.57
CA ILE A 76 11.18 -8.76 -0.46
C ILE A 76 10.59 -10.06 0.08
N SER A 77 11.35 -10.83 0.87
CA SER A 77 10.87 -12.09 1.46
C SER A 77 9.62 -11.91 2.33
N ARG A 78 9.49 -10.74 2.98
CA ARG A 78 8.34 -10.39 3.83
C ARG A 78 7.16 -9.88 3.03
N LEU A 79 7.37 -9.50 1.78
CA LEU A 79 6.35 -9.02 0.86
C LEU A 79 5.84 -10.14 -0.05
N GLU A 80 6.44 -11.32 -0.10
CA GLU A 80 6.08 -12.41 -1.02
C GLU A 80 4.60 -12.81 -0.90
N LEU A 81 4.11 -13.06 0.32
CA LEU A 81 2.72 -13.46 0.54
C LEU A 81 1.74 -12.33 0.14
N PHE A 82 2.07 -11.08 0.48
CA PHE A 82 1.31 -9.92 0.04
C PHE A 82 1.28 -9.81 -1.48
N THR A 83 2.43 -9.97 -2.14
CA THR A 83 2.59 -9.91 -3.60
C THR A 83 1.71 -10.96 -4.25
N SER A 84 1.82 -12.22 -3.83
CA SER A 84 1.01 -13.33 -4.34
C SER A 84 -0.49 -13.02 -4.25
N ARG A 85 -0.93 -12.53 -3.10
CA ARG A 85 -2.34 -12.23 -2.84
C ARG A 85 -2.90 -11.07 -3.65
N PHE A 86 -2.13 -10.00 -3.86
CA PHE A 86 -2.61 -8.76 -4.48
C PHE A 86 -2.06 -8.52 -5.89
N LYS A 87 -1.32 -9.48 -6.46
CA LYS A 87 -0.71 -9.39 -7.80
C LYS A 87 -1.69 -8.99 -8.88
N GLU A 88 -2.81 -9.70 -8.99
CA GLU A 88 -3.82 -9.41 -10.01
C GLU A 88 -4.39 -8.00 -9.86
N ARG A 89 -4.60 -7.53 -8.62
CA ARG A 89 -5.07 -6.17 -8.38
C ARG A 89 -4.03 -5.14 -8.86
N MET A 90 -2.75 -5.33 -8.53
CA MET A 90 -1.68 -4.43 -8.97
C MET A 90 -1.55 -4.39 -10.50
N LEU A 91 -1.69 -5.54 -11.18
CA LEU A 91 -1.70 -5.61 -12.64
C LEU A 91 -2.89 -4.84 -13.24
N ASN A 92 -4.09 -5.03 -12.69
CA ASN A 92 -5.28 -4.33 -13.16
C ASN A 92 -5.21 -2.81 -12.96
N MET A 93 -4.40 -2.33 -12.01
CA MET A 93 -4.21 -0.89 -11.79
C MET A 93 -3.41 -0.21 -12.91
N VAL A 94 -2.71 -0.93 -13.79
CA VAL A 94 -2.12 -0.34 -15.00
C VAL A 94 -3.20 0.26 -15.92
N MET A 95 -4.43 -0.23 -15.82
CA MET A 95 -5.60 0.27 -16.53
C MET A 95 -6.56 1.00 -15.58
N ASP A 96 -6.04 1.62 -14.51
CA ASP A 96 -6.87 2.43 -13.61
C ASP A 96 -7.53 3.58 -14.37
N LYS A 97 -8.74 3.96 -13.94
CA LYS A 97 -9.51 5.06 -14.56
C LYS A 97 -8.83 6.41 -14.36
N ASP A 98 -8.04 6.52 -13.29
CA ASP A 98 -7.21 7.68 -13.02
C ASP A 98 -5.81 7.49 -13.62
N PRO A 99 -5.37 8.37 -14.53
CA PRO A 99 -4.12 8.19 -15.26
C PRO A 99 -2.88 8.26 -14.36
N ASP A 100 -2.91 9.06 -13.28
CA ASP A 100 -1.77 9.16 -12.36
C ASP A 100 -1.59 7.85 -11.60
N VAL A 101 -2.69 7.24 -11.16
CA VAL A 101 -2.67 5.90 -10.53
C VAL A 101 -2.12 4.85 -11.51
N ALA A 102 -2.55 4.89 -12.77
CA ALA A 102 -2.09 3.95 -13.79
C ALA A 102 -0.58 4.05 -14.05
N VAL A 103 -0.05 5.26 -14.19
CA VAL A 103 1.39 5.51 -14.37
C VAL A 103 2.19 4.99 -13.17
N GLU A 104 1.74 5.27 -11.94
CA GLU A 104 2.44 4.82 -10.75
C GLU A 104 2.32 3.29 -10.54
N ALA A 105 1.24 2.66 -11.00
CA ALA A 105 1.10 1.21 -10.97
C ALA A 105 2.11 0.52 -11.91
N VAL A 106 2.35 1.07 -13.10
CA VAL A 106 3.41 0.59 -14.00
C VAL A 106 4.77 0.67 -13.31
N LYS A 107 5.10 1.81 -12.69
CA LYS A 107 6.36 1.99 -11.96
C LYS A 107 6.50 0.99 -10.82
N LEU A 108 5.43 0.72 -10.07
CA LEU A 108 5.43 -0.30 -9.02
C LEU A 108 5.76 -1.69 -9.57
N LEU A 109 5.12 -2.11 -10.67
CA LEU A 109 5.39 -3.42 -11.27
C LEU A 109 6.82 -3.53 -11.81
N LEU A 110 7.40 -2.43 -12.30
CA LEU A 110 8.81 -2.39 -12.71
C LEU A 110 9.74 -2.60 -11.52
N VAL A 111 9.44 -2.02 -10.35
CA VAL A 111 10.23 -2.24 -9.13
C VAL A 111 10.08 -3.68 -8.63
N ILE A 112 8.88 -4.27 -8.69
CA ILE A 112 8.63 -5.66 -8.25
C ILE A 112 9.37 -6.69 -9.13
N LYS A 113 9.62 -6.38 -10.42
CA LYS A 113 10.29 -7.28 -11.36
C LYS A 113 11.83 -7.31 -11.20
N GLN A 114 12.43 -6.29 -10.55
CA GLN A 114 13.89 -6.14 -10.38
C GLN A 114 14.47 -7.06 -9.28
#